data_AF-A0A4S3LL56-F1
#
_entry.id   AF-A0A4S3LL56-F1
#
_cell.length_a   1.000
_cell.length_b   1.000
_cell.length_c   1.000
_cell.angle_alpha   90.00
_cell.angle_beta   90.00
_cell.angle_gamma   90.00
#
_symmetry.space_group_name_H-M   'P 1'
#
loop_
_entity.id
_entity.type
_entity.pdbx_description
1 polymer ?
#
loop_
_entity_poly.entity_id
_entity_poly.type
_entity_poly.pdbx_seq_one_letter_code
_entity_poly.pdbx_strand_id
1 'polypeptide(L)'
;LYLPKDQPENLSADVVVANILAGPLRELAPLISVLPVAGGHLGLSGILASQAQSVADAYQDLFELDPVAEKEEWCRITGVKKA
;
A
#
# COMPACT_ATOMS: atom_id res chain seq x y z
N LEU A 1 -1.82 -17.56 10.85
CA LEU A 1 -2.24 -16.20 11.25
C LEU A 1 -1.18 -15.68 12.21
N TYR A 2 -0.51 -14.57 11.87
CA TYR A 2 0.49 -13.92 12.74
C TYR A 2 -0.13 -12.67 13.35
N LEU A 3 0.08 -12.45 14.65
CA LEU A 3 -0.10 -11.12 15.25
C LEU A 3 1.14 -10.27 14.96
N PRO A 4 1.09 -8.93 15.07
CA PRO A 4 2.23 -8.07 14.77
C PRO A 4 3.53 -8.46 15.48
N LYS A 5 3.43 -8.92 16.74
CA LYS A 5 4.58 -9.37 17.55
C LYS A 5 5.15 -10.74 17.12
N ASP A 6 4.38 -11.53 16.39
CA ASP A 6 4.71 -12.88 15.95
C ASP A 6 5.07 -12.90 14.46
N GLN A 7 5.21 -11.72 13.83
CA GLN A 7 5.55 -11.59 12.42
C GLN A 7 6.97 -12.14 12.17
N PRO A 8 7.15 -13.02 11.16
CA PRO A 8 8.47 -13.48 10.76
C PRO A 8 9.34 -12.30 10.29
N GLU A 9 10.60 -12.26 10.72
CA GLU A 9 11.54 -11.17 10.38
C GLU A 9 11.79 -11.04 8.86
N ASN A 10 11.63 -12.13 8.12
CA ASN A 10 11.85 -12.23 6.68
C ASN A 10 10.54 -12.31 5.86
N LEU A 11 9.41 -11.85 6.43
CA LEU A 11 8.14 -11.88 5.72
C LEU A 11 8.22 -10.98 4.47
N SER A 12 8.05 -11.59 3.31
CA SER A 12 7.96 -10.92 2.02
C SER A 12 6.86 -11.56 1.17
N ALA A 13 6.36 -10.82 0.19
CA ALA A 13 5.29 -11.30 -0.69
C ALA A 13 5.45 -10.75 -2.11
N ASP A 14 4.98 -11.52 -3.09
CA ASP A 14 4.86 -11.06 -4.48
C ASP A 14 3.76 -9.99 -4.63
N VAL A 15 2.74 -10.03 -3.77
CA VAL A 15 1.60 -9.11 -3.76
C VAL A 15 1.22 -8.75 -2.33
N VAL A 16 1.07 -7.46 -2.05
CA VAL A 16 0.61 -6.94 -0.76
C VAL A 16 -0.65 -6.12 -0.96
N VAL A 17 -1.68 -6.40 -0.16
CA VAL A 17 -2.97 -5.70 -0.22
C VAL A 17 -3.35 -5.17 1.16
N ALA A 18 -3.77 -3.92 1.24
CA ALA A 18 -4.31 -3.30 2.44
C ALA A 18 -5.60 -2.52 2.11
N ASN A 19 -6.72 -2.97 2.66
CA ASN A 19 -8.01 -2.30 2.54
C ASN A 19 -8.44 -1.76 3.91
N ILE A 20 -7.88 -0.62 4.30
CA ILE A 20 -8.05 0.02 5.62
C ILE A 20 -8.12 1.54 5.43
N LEU A 21 -8.39 2.30 6.50
CA LEU A 21 -8.54 3.75 6.40
C LEU A 21 -7.26 4.46 5.93
N ALA A 22 -7.45 5.59 5.23
CA ALA A 22 -6.35 6.39 4.66
C ALA A 22 -5.31 6.88 5.68
N GLY A 23 -5.73 7.22 6.91
CA GLY A 23 -4.81 7.61 7.98
C GLY A 23 -3.79 6.51 8.30
N PRO A 24 -4.26 5.33 8.74
CA PRO A 24 -3.43 4.15 8.93
C PRO A 24 -2.57 3.77 7.71
N LEU A 25 -3.10 3.88 6.49
CA LEU A 25 -2.32 3.59 5.28
C LEU A 25 -1.08 4.49 5.15
N ARG A 26 -1.16 5.76 5.56
CA ARG A 26 0.00 6.66 5.56
C ARG A 26 0.97 6.36 6.70
N GLU A 27 0.44 6.16 7.90
CA GLU A 27 1.25 5.85 9.09
C GLU A 27 2.04 4.55 8.94
N LEU A 28 1.43 3.55 8.30
CA LEU A 28 2.01 2.23 8.08
C LEU A 28 2.83 2.14 6.78
N ALA A 29 2.97 3.22 6.00
CA ALA A 29 3.71 3.18 4.74
C ALA A 29 5.14 2.63 4.89
N PRO A 30 5.94 2.99 5.92
CA PRO A 30 7.26 2.39 6.11
C PRO A 30 7.22 0.89 6.35
N LEU A 31 6.17 0.37 7.00
CA LEU A 31 6.01 -1.04 7.33
C LEU A 31 5.48 -1.84 6.14
N ILE A 32 4.49 -1.30 5.42
CA ILE A 32 3.88 -1.95 4.26
C ILE A 32 4.87 -1.99 3.10
N SER A 33 5.66 -0.93 2.90
CA SER A 33 6.56 -0.82 1.74
C SER A 33 7.71 -1.82 1.72
N VAL A 34 8.08 -2.40 2.85
CA VAL A 34 9.15 -3.41 2.92
C VAL A 34 8.65 -4.83 2.59
N LEU A 35 7.33 -5.06 2.64
CA LEU A 35 6.73 -6.39 2.47
C LEU A 35 6.78 -6.89 1.02
N PRO A 36 6.49 -6.09 -0.04
CA PRO A 36 6.64 -6.57 -1.40
C PRO A 36 8.11 -6.84 -1.71
N VAL A 37 8.37 -7.90 -2.46
CA VAL A 37 9.68 -8.10 -3.11
C VAL A 37 9.93 -7.02 -4.17
N ALA A 38 11.17 -6.84 -4.62
CA ALA A 38 11.47 -5.98 -5.78
C ALA A 38 10.65 -6.44 -7.00
N GLY A 39 9.97 -5.51 -7.67
CA GLY A 39 9.01 -5.84 -8.73
C GLY A 39 7.68 -6.43 -8.24
N GLY A 40 7.48 -6.57 -6.93
CA GLY A 40 6.24 -7.03 -6.33
C GLY A 40 5.14 -5.97 -6.35
N HIS A 41 3.88 -6.41 -6.25
CA HIS A 41 2.72 -5.56 -6.40
C HIS A 41 2.18 -5.03 -5.07
N LEU A 42 1.63 -3.82 -5.11
CA LEU A 42 0.92 -3.18 -4.02
C LEU A 42 -0.51 -2.85 -4.45
N GLY A 43 -1.48 -3.10 -3.56
CA GLY A 43 -2.87 -2.66 -3.70
C GLY A 43 -3.40 -2.04 -2.42
N LEU A 44 -3.73 -0.76 -2.46
CA LEU A 44 -4.30 -0.01 -1.34
C LEU A 44 -5.75 0.39 -1.64
N SER A 45 -6.63 0.25 -0.65
CA SER A 45 -8.05 0.59 -0.73
C SER A 45 -8.55 1.05 0.64
N GLY A 46 -9.80 1.52 0.72
CA GLY A 46 -10.38 2.10 1.94
C GLY A 46 -10.09 3.60 2.05
N ILE A 47 -9.91 4.22 0.88
CA ILE A 47 -9.49 5.61 0.71
C ILE A 47 -10.63 6.38 0.04
N LEU A 48 -10.98 7.54 0.58
CA LEU A 48 -11.88 8.46 -0.11
C LEU A 48 -11.13 9.24 -1.19
N ALA A 49 -11.80 9.67 -2.26
CA ALA A 49 -11.18 10.44 -3.34
C ALA A 49 -10.39 11.67 -2.86
N SER A 50 -10.92 12.40 -1.87
CA SER A 50 -10.26 13.55 -1.25
C SER A 50 -8.96 13.23 -0.50
N GLN A 51 -8.70 11.95 -0.22
CA GLN A 51 -7.55 11.47 0.54
C GLN A 51 -6.54 10.71 -0.34
N ALA A 52 -6.90 10.37 -1.58
CA ALA A 52 -6.13 9.48 -2.43
C ALA A 52 -4.71 10.00 -2.71
N GLN A 53 -4.57 11.28 -3.06
CA GLN A 53 -3.26 11.86 -3.36
C GLN A 53 -2.33 11.78 -2.14
N SER A 54 -2.83 12.14 -0.96
CA SER A 54 -2.05 12.08 0.28
C SER A 54 -1.60 10.66 0.63
N VAL A 55 -2.37 9.63 0.25
CA VAL A 55 -1.93 8.24 0.40
C VAL A 55 -0.90 7.89 -0.68
N ALA A 56 -1.14 8.23 -1.95
CA ALA A 56 -0.19 7.98 -3.04
C ALA A 56 1.19 8.58 -2.75
N ASP A 57 1.24 9.81 -2.26
CA ASP A 57 2.47 10.53 -1.92
C ASP A 57 3.33 9.77 -0.89
N ALA A 58 2.71 9.02 0.02
CA ALA A 58 3.42 8.23 1.03
C ALA A 58 4.12 6.98 0.47
N TYR A 59 3.75 6.54 -0.75
CA TYR A 59 4.28 5.32 -1.39
C TYR A 59 5.06 5.61 -2.67
N GLN A 60 4.88 6.77 -3.31
CA GLN A 60 5.45 7.08 -4.64
C GLN A 60 6.99 7.00 -4.72
N ASP A 61 7.69 7.19 -3.61
CA ASP A 61 9.16 7.12 -3.60
C ASP A 61 9.66 5.70 -3.81
N LEU A 62 8.94 4.70 -3.30
CA LEU A 62 9.31 3.29 -3.34
C LEU A 62 8.57 2.48 -4.42
N PHE A 63 7.48 3.02 -4.94
CA PHE A 63 6.62 2.34 -5.91
C PHE A 63 6.45 3.16 -7.18
N GLU A 64 6.42 2.47 -8.31
CA GLU A 64 5.83 3.00 -9.54
C GLU A 64 4.31 2.82 -9.43
N LEU A 65 3.61 3.91 -9.14
CA LEU A 65 2.17 3.88 -8.91
C LEU A 65 1.41 4.03 -10.22
N ASP A 66 0.34 3.25 -10.35
CA ASP A 66 -0.66 3.42 -11.40
C ASP A 66 -1.53 4.67 -11.11
N PRO A 67 -2.22 5.22 -12.12
CA PRO A 67 -3.26 6.21 -11.89
C PRO A 67 -4.29 5.71 -10.87
N VAL A 68 -4.67 6.58 -9.94
CA VAL A 68 -5.71 6.27 -8.93
C VAL A 68 -6.99 5.88 -9.64
N ALA A 69 -7.52 4.70 -9.31
CA ALA A 69 -8.80 4.23 -9.82
C ALA A 69 -9.90 4.58 -8.82
N GLU A 70 -10.95 5.27 -9.29
CA GLU A 70 -12.09 5.67 -8.47
C GLU A 70 -13.34 4.91 -8.85
N LYS A 71 -14.12 4.54 -7.83
CA LYS A 71 -15.46 4.00 -7.97
C LYS A 71 -16.36 4.66 -6.94
N GLU A 72 -17.29 5.49 -7.43
CA GLU A 72 -18.12 6.34 -6.59
C GLU A 72 -17.23 7.25 -5.73
N GLU A 73 -17.27 7.13 -4.41
CA GLU A 73 -16.45 7.93 -3.49
C GLU A 73 -15.14 7.24 -3.06
N TRP A 74 -14.95 5.98 -3.48
CA TRP A 74 -13.86 5.11 -3.03
C TRP A 74 -12.76 5.01 -4.08
N CYS A 75 -11.52 5.07 -3.62
CA CYS A 75 -10.33 4.95 -4.44
C CYS A 75 -9.54 3.68 -4.15
N ARG A 76 -8.90 3.18 -5.20
CA ARG A 76 -7.85 2.17 -5.17
C ARG A 76 -6.56 2.76 -5.74
N ILE A 77 -5.46 2.51 -5.06
CA ILE A 77 -4.11 2.83 -5.52
C ILE A 77 -3.39 1.50 -5.73
N THR A 78 -2.79 1.33 -6.91
CA THR A 78 -1.96 0.16 -7.21
C THR A 78 -0.58 0.60 -7.66
N GLY A 79 0.39 -0.29 -7.57
CA GLY A 79 1.73 -0.03 -8.10
C GLY A 79 2.64 -1.22 -7.99
N VAL A 80 3.86 -1.03 -8.48
CA VAL A 80 4.93 -2.02 -8.49
C VAL A 80 6.12 -1.47 -7.71
N LYS A 81 6.69 -2.28 -6.81
CA LYS A 81 7.87 -1.88 -6.04
C LYS A 81 9.06 -1.70 -6.97
N LYS A 82 9.72 -0.54 -6.88
CA LYS A 82 10.94 -0.25 -7.63
C LYS A 82 12.03 -1.29 -7.29
N ALA A 83 12.86 -1.59 -8.29
CA ALA A 83 13.99 -2.52 -8.14
C ALA A 83 15.10 -1.94 -7.26
#